data_AF-M0DU12-F1
#
_entry.id   AF-M0DU12-F1
#
_cell.length_a   1.000
_cell.length_b   1.000
_cell.length_c   1.000
_cell.angle_alpha   90.00
_cell.angle_beta   90.00
_cell.angle_gamma   90.00
#
_symmetry.space_group_name_H-M   'P 1'
#
loop_
_entity.id
_entity.type
_entity.pdbx_description
1 polymer ?
#
loop_
_entity_poly.entity_id
_entity_poly.type
_entity_poly.pdbx_seq_one_letter_code
_entity_poly.pdbx_strand_id
1 'polypeptide(L)'
;GAVDVEGAVDAGVSAGQAGDPSETEYSPESGSPSERSERAGADEEASLLYRFRHDRDGALMWIREMLSSVAVVLLVGLLLFGVSGIWPPMVAVESGSMEPNMEVGDLVFVTEPGRLAPDAADNGVGVVTHETGESVDYRTFGAYGSVVIYTPPGRTGSPIIHRAMFHVTEGENWYDRADAEYHNAVDCESLANCPAPHDGYVTLGDNNGAYDQASGLSPPVRADWVDGVARLRVPYLGYIRLIATGQVELNEAIAQTVGAGLPASEASRAVQTGVGASNLAA
;
A
#
# COMPACT_ATOMS: atom_id res chain seq x y z
N GLY A 1 50.76 -62.68 23.89
CA GLY A 1 49.68 -63.60 23.49
C GLY A 1 49.02 -63.05 22.24
N ALA A 2 48.40 -63.84 21.38
CA ALA A 2 47.73 -65.13 21.62
C ALA A 2 46.58 -65.02 22.67
N VAL A 3 45.42 -65.62 22.47
CA VAL A 3 45.11 -66.75 21.55
C VAL A 3 43.85 -66.46 20.70
N ASP A 4 43.71 -67.20 19.61
CA ASP A 4 42.54 -67.40 18.74
C ASP A 4 41.36 -68.06 19.53
N VAL A 5 40.19 -68.42 18.97
CA VAL A 5 39.97 -69.54 18.03
C VAL A 5 38.61 -69.44 17.33
N GLU A 6 38.59 -69.95 16.09
CA GLU A 6 37.56 -70.54 15.21
C GLU A 6 36.18 -70.97 15.82
N GLY A 7 35.10 -71.26 15.07
CA GLY A 7 34.95 -71.45 13.61
C GLY A 7 33.51 -71.88 13.21
N ALA A 8 33.39 -72.80 12.22
CA ALA A 8 32.17 -73.17 11.47
C ALA A 8 31.65 -72.04 10.54
N VAL A 9 31.59 -72.12 9.21
CA VAL A 9 31.51 -73.20 8.18
C VAL A 9 30.33 -74.18 8.28
N ASP A 10 29.43 -74.05 7.30
CA ASP A 10 28.67 -75.14 6.68
C ASP A 10 28.63 -74.88 5.15
N ALA A 11 28.42 -75.91 4.33
CA ALA A 11 28.55 -75.84 2.87
C ALA A 11 27.57 -76.76 2.13
N GLY A 12 26.76 -76.18 1.22
CA GLY A 12 25.89 -76.89 0.28
C GLY A 12 26.22 -76.52 -1.16
N VAL A 13 26.42 -77.53 -2.03
CA VAL A 13 26.93 -77.36 -3.41
C VAL A 13 26.14 -78.25 -4.38
N SER A 14 26.07 -77.83 -5.66
CA SER A 14 25.59 -78.56 -6.85
C SER A 14 24.07 -78.74 -7.05
N ALA A 15 23.57 -78.91 -8.29
CA ALA A 15 24.05 -78.48 -9.62
C ALA A 15 23.00 -78.80 -10.73
N GLY A 16 22.83 -77.88 -11.70
CA GLY A 16 22.33 -78.16 -13.06
C GLY A 16 20.85 -78.53 -13.24
N GLN A 17 20.32 -78.67 -14.47
CA GLN A 17 20.75 -78.12 -15.78
C GLN A 17 19.63 -78.27 -16.84
N ALA A 18 19.41 -77.22 -17.66
CA ALA A 18 18.69 -77.16 -18.96
C ALA A 18 17.17 -77.46 -19.04
N GLY A 19 16.47 -76.68 -19.89
CA GLY A 19 15.05 -76.85 -20.30
C GLY A 19 14.45 -75.55 -20.86
N ASP A 20 13.91 -75.59 -22.08
CA ASP A 20 13.47 -74.44 -22.93
C ASP A 20 12.55 -74.98 -24.07
N PRO A 21 11.71 -74.19 -24.79
CA PRO A 21 10.65 -73.24 -24.41
C PRO A 21 9.24 -73.65 -25.00
N SER A 22 8.44 -72.68 -25.53
CA SER A 22 7.11 -72.75 -26.22
C SER A 22 5.85 -72.82 -25.31
N GLU A 23 4.89 -71.86 -25.37
CA GLU A 23 3.70 -71.65 -26.28
C GLU A 23 2.52 -72.62 -26.02
N THR A 24 1.21 -72.26 -26.04
CA THR A 24 0.45 -70.98 -26.28
C THR A 24 -0.61 -70.76 -25.14
N GLU A 25 -1.84 -70.17 -25.17
CA GLU A 25 -2.78 -69.61 -26.18
C GLU A 25 -3.89 -68.67 -25.58
N TYR A 26 -4.93 -68.35 -26.38
CA TYR A 26 -6.34 -67.92 -26.13
C TYR A 26 -6.93 -67.90 -24.68
N SER A 27 -7.93 -67.08 -24.28
CA SER A 27 -8.71 -65.97 -24.91
C SER A 27 -9.59 -65.23 -23.86
N PRO A 28 -10.35 -64.16 -24.18
CA PRO A 28 -10.96 -63.26 -23.17
C PRO A 28 -12.41 -63.54 -22.76
N GLU A 29 -12.82 -63.00 -21.60
CA GLU A 29 -14.23 -62.76 -21.23
C GLU A 29 -14.52 -61.25 -21.05
N SER A 30 -15.79 -60.88 -21.22
CA SER A 30 -16.24 -59.48 -21.40
C SER A 30 -16.89 -58.87 -20.15
N GLY A 31 -16.53 -57.62 -19.82
CA GLY A 31 -17.23 -56.79 -18.84
C GLY A 31 -17.54 -55.39 -19.39
N SER A 32 -18.72 -54.84 -19.06
CA SER A 32 -19.24 -53.58 -19.61
C SER A 32 -18.33 -52.36 -19.34
N PRO A 33 -17.97 -51.55 -20.35
CA PRO A 33 -17.10 -50.38 -20.15
C PRO A 33 -17.74 -49.17 -19.43
N SER A 34 -19.07 -49.06 -19.44
CA SER A 34 -19.77 -47.77 -19.34
C SER A 34 -19.70 -47.04 -18.00
N GLU A 35 -19.56 -47.73 -16.87
CA GLU A 35 -19.54 -47.11 -15.53
C GLU A 35 -18.12 -46.87 -14.97
N ARG A 36 -17.08 -47.32 -15.69
CA ARG A 36 -15.68 -47.16 -15.24
C ARG A 36 -15.07 -45.81 -15.63
N SER A 37 -15.50 -45.24 -16.75
CA SER A 37 -14.86 -44.04 -17.34
C SER A 37 -15.05 -42.77 -16.49
N GLU A 38 -16.23 -42.58 -15.89
CA GLU A 38 -16.54 -41.39 -15.10
C GLU A 38 -15.84 -41.39 -13.72
N ARG A 39 -15.65 -42.58 -13.14
CA ARG A 39 -14.83 -42.73 -11.93
C ARG A 39 -13.35 -42.52 -12.23
N ALA A 40 -12.82 -43.14 -13.28
CA ALA A 40 -11.40 -43.07 -13.61
C ALA A 40 -10.90 -41.62 -13.75
N GLY A 41 -11.65 -40.74 -14.43
CA GLY A 41 -11.28 -39.33 -14.54
C GLY A 41 -11.23 -38.61 -13.18
N ALA A 42 -12.26 -38.76 -12.35
CA ALA A 42 -12.30 -38.16 -11.01
C ALA A 42 -11.22 -38.75 -10.08
N ASP A 43 -10.96 -40.05 -10.16
CA ASP A 43 -9.95 -40.75 -9.36
C ASP A 43 -8.52 -40.36 -9.81
N GLU A 44 -8.26 -40.17 -11.12
CA GLU A 44 -6.97 -39.69 -11.63
C GLU A 44 -6.72 -38.21 -11.32
N GLU A 45 -7.71 -37.33 -11.53
CA GLU A 45 -7.62 -35.92 -11.14
C GLU A 45 -7.43 -35.77 -9.62
N ALA A 46 -8.17 -36.53 -8.80
CA ALA A 46 -7.94 -36.61 -7.37
C ALA A 46 -6.53 -37.11 -7.04
N SER A 47 -6.01 -38.11 -7.76
CA SER A 47 -4.64 -38.62 -7.56
C SER A 47 -3.56 -37.58 -7.93
N LEU A 48 -3.79 -36.77 -8.97
CA LEU A 48 -2.87 -35.72 -9.42
C LEU A 48 -2.92 -34.50 -8.50
N LEU A 49 -4.11 -34.06 -8.09
CA LEU A 49 -4.30 -33.00 -7.10
C LEU A 49 -3.78 -33.42 -5.72
N TYR A 50 -3.94 -34.68 -5.33
CA TYR A 50 -3.41 -35.25 -4.10
C TYR A 50 -1.87 -35.29 -4.13
N ARG A 51 -1.26 -35.79 -5.21
CA ARG A 51 0.20 -35.74 -5.41
C ARG A 51 0.73 -34.32 -5.39
N PHE A 52 0.16 -33.41 -6.19
CA PHE A 52 0.54 -32.00 -6.18
C PHE A 52 0.49 -31.37 -4.78
N ARG A 53 -0.52 -31.70 -3.96
CA ARG A 53 -0.64 -31.21 -2.57
C ARG A 53 0.26 -31.91 -1.54
N HIS A 54 0.77 -33.12 -1.80
CA HIS A 54 1.50 -33.93 -0.80
C HIS A 54 2.93 -34.31 -1.18
N ASP A 55 3.33 -34.24 -2.46
CA ASP A 55 4.72 -34.42 -2.87
C ASP A 55 5.61 -33.35 -2.24
N ARG A 56 6.75 -33.79 -1.71
CA ARG A 56 7.70 -32.96 -0.96
C ARG A 56 8.98 -32.70 -1.73
N ASP A 57 9.21 -33.43 -2.81
CA ASP A 57 10.44 -33.43 -3.60
C ASP A 57 10.15 -33.19 -5.10
N GLY A 58 11.12 -32.62 -5.81
CA GLY A 58 11.06 -32.44 -7.26
C GLY A 58 10.29 -31.20 -7.76
N ALA A 59 10.10 -31.14 -9.08
CA ALA A 59 9.62 -29.93 -9.77
C ALA A 59 8.15 -29.56 -9.44
N LEU A 60 7.29 -30.54 -9.12
CA LEU A 60 5.90 -30.27 -8.76
C LEU A 60 5.78 -29.50 -7.43
N MET A 61 6.67 -29.77 -6.47
CA MET A 61 6.76 -29.00 -5.23
C MET A 61 7.18 -27.54 -5.51
N TRP A 62 8.22 -27.33 -6.32
CA TRP A 62 8.63 -25.97 -6.73
C TRP A 62 7.52 -25.20 -7.47
N ILE A 63 6.79 -25.85 -8.36
CA ILE A 63 5.64 -25.24 -9.05
C ILE A 63 4.52 -24.92 -8.05
N ARG A 64 4.24 -25.81 -7.07
CA ARG A 64 3.28 -25.52 -5.99
C ARG A 64 3.70 -24.30 -5.18
N GLU A 65 4.94 -24.20 -4.72
CA GLU A 65 5.36 -23.09 -3.88
C GLU A 65 5.48 -21.75 -4.63
N MET A 66 5.79 -21.80 -5.93
CA MET A 66 5.70 -20.61 -6.79
C MET A 66 4.24 -20.17 -6.98
N LEU A 67 3.33 -21.11 -7.26
CA LEU A 67 1.90 -20.81 -7.43
C LEU A 67 1.22 -20.41 -6.11
N SER A 68 1.63 -20.97 -4.96
CA SER A 68 1.11 -20.58 -3.65
C SER A 68 1.55 -19.15 -3.30
N SER A 69 2.82 -18.80 -3.56
CA SER A 69 3.35 -17.44 -3.40
C SER A 69 2.61 -16.43 -4.27
N VAL A 70 2.41 -16.73 -5.56
CA VAL A 70 1.65 -15.89 -6.48
C VAL A 70 0.18 -15.77 -6.04
N ALA A 71 -0.46 -16.87 -5.64
CA ALA A 71 -1.84 -16.87 -5.18
C ALA A 71 -2.03 -16.05 -3.88
N VAL A 72 -1.07 -16.08 -2.95
CA VAL A 72 -1.10 -15.25 -1.73
C VAL A 72 -0.95 -13.77 -2.08
N VAL A 73 -0.03 -13.41 -2.97
CA VAL A 73 0.15 -12.01 -3.43
C VAL A 73 -1.11 -11.51 -4.16
N LEU A 74 -1.69 -12.31 -5.03
CA LEU A 74 -2.95 -11.98 -5.71
C LEU A 74 -4.13 -11.89 -4.73
N LEU A 75 -4.23 -12.77 -3.73
CA LEU A 75 -5.29 -12.73 -2.72
C LEU A 75 -5.18 -11.48 -1.85
N VAL A 76 -3.98 -11.08 -1.43
CA VAL A 76 -3.75 -9.83 -0.70
C VAL A 76 -4.05 -8.62 -1.59
N GLY A 77 -3.64 -8.65 -2.86
CA GLY A 77 -3.92 -7.57 -3.82
C GLY A 77 -5.42 -7.39 -4.08
N LEU A 78 -6.16 -8.48 -4.30
CA LEU A 78 -7.61 -8.50 -4.48
C LEU A 78 -8.37 -8.11 -3.21
N LEU A 79 -7.90 -8.52 -2.03
CA LEU A 79 -8.46 -8.11 -0.75
C LEU A 79 -8.32 -6.59 -0.56
N LEU A 80 -7.11 -6.06 -0.78
CA LEU A 80 -6.85 -4.63 -0.69
C LEU A 80 -7.70 -3.85 -1.70
N PHE A 81 -7.71 -4.27 -2.97
CA PHE A 81 -8.54 -3.64 -4.02
C PHE A 81 -10.05 -3.71 -3.72
N GLY A 82 -10.55 -4.81 -3.15
CA GLY A 82 -11.94 -4.91 -2.73
C GLY A 82 -12.33 -3.92 -1.62
N VAL A 83 -11.39 -3.59 -0.74
CA VAL A 83 -11.57 -2.60 0.35
C VAL A 83 -11.29 -1.16 -0.12
N SER A 84 -10.31 -0.94 -1.00
CA SER A 84 -9.89 0.39 -1.45
C SER A 84 -10.61 0.90 -2.69
N GLY A 85 -11.10 0.03 -3.58
CA GLY A 85 -11.62 0.37 -4.91
C GLY A 85 -10.58 0.84 -5.95
N ILE A 86 -9.39 1.25 -5.50
CA ILE A 86 -8.29 1.75 -6.34
C ILE A 86 -7.01 0.93 -6.17
N TRP A 87 -6.17 0.92 -7.22
CA TRP A 87 -4.86 0.30 -7.23
C TRP A 87 -3.79 1.25 -7.80
N PRO A 88 -2.67 1.51 -7.10
CA PRO A 88 -2.32 0.99 -5.78
C PRO A 88 -3.17 1.63 -4.66
N PRO A 89 -3.53 0.89 -3.61
CA PRO A 89 -4.35 1.38 -2.48
C PRO A 89 -3.57 2.27 -1.49
N MET A 90 -2.29 2.53 -1.77
CA MET A 90 -1.36 3.17 -0.84
C MET A 90 -0.41 4.12 -1.57
N VAL A 91 -0.29 5.35 -1.06
CA VAL A 91 0.64 6.39 -1.54
C VAL A 91 1.64 6.74 -0.45
N ALA A 92 2.83 7.18 -0.84
CA ALA A 92 3.81 7.75 0.10
C ALA A 92 3.69 9.28 0.09
N VAL A 93 3.92 9.93 1.23
CA VAL A 93 3.98 11.40 1.31
C VAL A 93 5.34 11.88 0.81
N GLU A 94 5.33 12.65 -0.28
CA GLU A 94 6.53 13.13 -0.98
C GLU A 94 6.97 14.55 -0.56
N SER A 95 6.14 15.29 0.19
CA SER A 95 6.35 16.70 0.51
C SER A 95 5.67 17.12 1.82
N GLY A 96 6.34 17.97 2.62
CA GLY A 96 5.86 18.46 3.92
C GLY A 96 4.71 19.49 3.88
N SER A 97 3.94 19.59 2.79
CA SER A 97 2.79 20.51 2.67
C SER A 97 1.61 20.14 3.58
N MET A 98 1.64 18.95 4.21
CA MET A 98 0.63 18.44 5.14
C MET A 98 1.14 18.28 6.59
N GLU A 99 2.33 18.79 6.89
CA GLU A 99 2.88 18.77 8.25
C GLU A 99 2.08 19.73 9.16
N PRO A 100 1.94 19.44 10.47
CA PRO A 100 2.42 18.26 11.20
C PRO A 100 1.45 17.06 11.15
N ASN A 101 0.33 17.17 10.42
CA ASN A 101 -0.73 16.16 10.43
C ASN A 101 -0.34 14.89 9.65
N MET A 102 0.43 15.05 8.57
CA MET A 102 1.08 13.98 7.79
C MET A 102 2.53 14.40 7.47
N GLU A 103 3.47 13.49 7.70
CA GLU A 103 4.92 13.73 7.58
C GLU A 103 5.48 13.12 6.30
N VAL A 104 6.61 13.65 5.79
CA VAL A 104 7.33 13.04 4.66
C VAL A 104 7.72 11.59 4.99
N GLY A 105 7.51 10.69 4.03
CA GLY A 105 7.77 9.26 4.21
C GLY A 105 6.69 8.49 4.98
N ASP A 106 5.56 9.10 5.35
CA ASP A 106 4.37 8.36 5.75
C ASP A 106 3.81 7.52 4.59
N LEU A 107 3.26 6.34 4.90
CA LEU A 107 2.42 5.59 3.96
C LEU A 107 0.94 5.81 4.26
N VAL A 108 0.19 6.32 3.29
CA VAL A 108 -1.23 6.66 3.41
C VAL A 108 -2.05 5.61 2.68
N PHE A 109 -3.02 5.00 3.36
CA PHE A 109 -4.05 4.17 2.74
C PHE A 109 -5.18 5.07 2.21
N VAL A 110 -5.55 4.83 0.95
CA VAL A 110 -6.46 5.68 0.18
C VAL A 110 -7.61 4.83 -0.38
N THR A 111 -8.81 5.38 -0.38
CA THR A 111 -9.98 4.78 -1.04
C THR A 111 -10.35 5.55 -2.30
N GLU A 112 -10.96 4.84 -3.24
CA GLU A 112 -11.88 5.38 -4.26
C GLU A 112 -12.82 6.44 -3.63
N PRO A 113 -13.22 7.49 -4.38
CA PRO A 113 -14.28 8.40 -3.97
C PRO A 113 -15.56 7.65 -3.55
N GLY A 114 -16.22 8.14 -2.50
CA GLY A 114 -17.47 7.58 -1.95
C GLY A 114 -17.31 6.26 -1.18
N ARG A 115 -16.28 5.46 -1.47
CA ARG A 115 -16.04 4.17 -0.82
C ARG A 115 -15.59 4.35 0.63
N LEU A 116 -16.27 3.67 1.57
CA LEU A 116 -16.11 3.88 3.02
C LEU A 116 -16.34 5.34 3.45
N ALA A 117 -17.16 6.12 2.73
CA ALA A 117 -17.53 7.48 3.14
C ALA A 117 -18.06 7.52 4.59
N PRO A 118 -17.69 8.52 5.39
CA PRO A 118 -18.31 8.75 6.70
C PRO A 118 -19.74 9.31 6.50
N ASP A 119 -20.63 9.08 7.46
CA ASP A 119 -22.02 9.56 7.41
C ASP A 119 -22.13 11.11 7.34
N ALA A 120 -21.05 11.82 7.66
CA ALA A 120 -20.92 13.28 7.55
C ALA A 120 -20.67 13.80 6.11
N ALA A 121 -20.43 12.93 5.13
CA ALA A 121 -20.15 13.33 3.75
C ALA A 121 -21.41 13.31 2.88
N ASP A 122 -22.12 14.44 2.82
CA ASP A 122 -23.33 14.62 1.99
C ASP A 122 -23.01 14.84 0.49
N ASN A 123 -22.17 13.96 -0.08
CA ASN A 123 -21.79 13.99 -1.49
C ASN A 123 -21.32 12.62 -2.00
N GLY A 124 -21.45 12.41 -3.32
CA GLY A 124 -21.09 11.14 -3.98
C GLY A 124 -19.61 10.77 -3.95
N VAL A 125 -18.71 11.66 -3.52
CA VAL A 125 -17.27 11.41 -3.41
C VAL A 125 -16.79 11.15 -1.97
N GLY A 126 -17.68 11.19 -0.98
CA GLY A 126 -17.35 10.82 0.40
C GLY A 126 -16.38 11.77 1.11
N VAL A 127 -16.31 13.02 0.64
CA VAL A 127 -15.42 14.06 1.17
C VAL A 127 -16.17 14.90 2.21
N VAL A 128 -15.65 14.99 3.43
CA VAL A 128 -16.11 15.99 4.41
C VAL A 128 -15.20 17.20 4.29
N THR A 129 -15.74 18.40 4.16
CA THR A 129 -14.91 19.63 4.15
C THR A 129 -14.46 19.98 5.57
N HIS A 130 -13.47 20.88 5.73
CA HIS A 130 -13.09 21.40 7.04
C HIS A 130 -14.27 22.12 7.71
N GLU A 131 -14.98 22.95 6.95
CA GLU A 131 -16.21 23.65 7.35
C GLU A 131 -17.29 22.69 7.87
N THR A 132 -17.63 21.63 7.11
CA THR A 132 -18.57 20.61 7.59
C THR A 132 -17.99 19.86 8.78
N GLY A 133 -16.70 19.50 8.73
CA GLY A 133 -16.01 18.72 9.75
C GLY A 133 -15.96 19.38 11.11
N GLU A 134 -15.78 20.71 11.16
CA GLU A 134 -15.87 21.49 12.40
C GLU A 134 -17.29 21.46 12.98
N SER A 135 -18.31 21.58 12.13
CA SER A 135 -19.72 21.58 12.58
C SER A 135 -20.21 20.23 13.14
N VAL A 136 -19.50 19.13 12.86
CA VAL A 136 -19.86 17.75 13.31
C VAL A 136 -18.74 17.01 14.06
N ASP A 137 -17.65 17.69 14.42
CA ASP A 137 -16.39 17.13 14.98
C ASP A 137 -15.80 15.94 14.18
N TYR A 138 -15.94 15.94 12.86
CA TYR A 138 -15.28 14.98 11.98
C TYR A 138 -13.85 15.44 11.64
N ARG A 139 -12.87 14.61 12.00
CA ARG A 139 -11.43 14.89 11.87
C ARG A 139 -10.70 13.80 11.11
N THR A 140 -9.72 14.19 10.29
CA THR A 140 -8.72 13.28 9.73
C THR A 140 -7.32 13.82 9.93
N PHE A 141 -6.40 12.95 10.35
CA PHE A 141 -4.98 13.23 10.60
C PHE A 141 -4.67 14.28 11.70
N GLY A 142 -5.69 14.75 12.43
CA GLY A 142 -5.58 15.68 13.57
C GLY A 142 -6.54 16.87 13.46
N ALA A 143 -6.69 17.41 12.25
CA ALA A 143 -7.56 18.54 11.94
C ALA A 143 -8.91 18.10 11.31
N TYR A 144 -9.85 19.04 11.19
CA TYR A 144 -11.21 18.80 10.67
C TYR A 144 -11.24 18.43 9.18
N GLY A 145 -12.31 17.76 8.75
CA GLY A 145 -12.53 17.40 7.35
C GLY A 145 -11.62 16.29 6.84
N SER A 146 -11.74 16.00 5.55
CA SER A 146 -11.02 14.95 4.81
C SER A 146 -9.81 15.50 4.06
N VAL A 147 -8.76 14.69 3.99
CA VAL A 147 -7.63 14.89 3.06
C VAL A 147 -7.90 14.13 1.76
N VAL A 148 -7.78 14.82 0.64
CA VAL A 148 -8.06 14.30 -0.71
C VAL A 148 -6.78 14.21 -1.53
N ILE A 149 -6.69 13.16 -2.35
CA ILE A 149 -5.67 12.98 -3.38
C ILE A 149 -6.32 13.40 -4.70
N TYR A 150 -5.74 14.33 -5.44
CA TYR A 150 -6.33 14.84 -6.67
C TYR A 150 -5.31 15.26 -7.73
N THR A 151 -5.70 15.17 -9.00
CA THR A 151 -4.86 15.51 -10.16
C THR A 151 -5.59 16.50 -11.07
N PRO A 152 -5.30 17.81 -10.99
CA PRO A 152 -5.91 18.80 -11.87
C PRO A 152 -5.44 18.63 -13.33
N PRO A 153 -6.27 18.97 -14.32
CA PRO A 153 -5.98 18.73 -15.72
C PRO A 153 -4.74 19.50 -16.20
N GLY A 154 -3.89 18.82 -16.97
CA GLY A 154 -2.62 19.38 -17.47
C GLY A 154 -1.43 19.20 -16.51
N ARG A 155 -1.64 18.71 -15.28
CA ARG A 155 -0.56 18.31 -14.38
C ARG A 155 0.14 17.04 -14.90
N THR A 156 1.47 17.02 -14.85
CA THR A 156 2.33 15.92 -15.36
C THR A 156 3.26 15.31 -14.31
N GLY A 157 3.16 15.76 -13.05
CA GLY A 157 3.89 15.21 -11.89
C GLY A 157 2.95 14.52 -10.89
N SER A 158 3.48 14.16 -9.71
CA SER A 158 2.74 13.48 -8.64
C SER A 158 1.41 14.17 -8.29
N PRO A 159 0.34 13.43 -7.96
CA PRO A 159 -0.93 13.99 -7.46
C PRO A 159 -0.73 14.92 -6.26
N ILE A 160 -1.68 15.82 -6.05
CA ILE A 160 -1.71 16.72 -4.89
C ILE A 160 -2.43 15.99 -3.74
N ILE A 161 -1.90 16.11 -2.52
CA ILE A 161 -2.51 15.53 -1.31
C ILE A 161 -2.76 16.66 -0.31
N HIS A 162 -3.97 17.23 -0.31
CA HIS A 162 -4.32 18.41 0.50
C HIS A 162 -5.71 18.25 1.16
N ARG A 163 -6.04 19.10 2.12
CA ARG A 163 -7.33 19.10 2.84
C ARG A 163 -8.41 19.83 2.04
N ALA A 164 -9.60 19.24 1.98
CA ALA A 164 -10.78 19.92 1.44
C ALA A 164 -11.31 20.91 2.49
N MET A 165 -11.26 22.22 2.21
CA MET A 165 -11.60 23.25 3.20
C MET A 165 -13.09 23.60 3.19
N PHE A 166 -13.64 23.86 2.00
CA PHE A 166 -15.07 24.08 1.75
C PHE A 166 -15.41 23.77 0.28
N HIS A 167 -16.70 23.64 -0.05
CA HIS A 167 -17.18 23.47 -1.42
C HIS A 167 -17.73 24.80 -1.97
N VAL A 168 -17.49 25.08 -3.24
CA VAL A 168 -17.97 26.26 -3.98
C VAL A 168 -18.74 25.84 -5.23
N THR A 169 -19.64 26.71 -5.70
CA THR A 169 -20.51 26.52 -6.86
C THR A 169 -20.13 27.41 -8.04
N GLU A 170 -20.49 27.04 -9.27
CA GLU A 170 -20.18 27.84 -10.47
C GLU A 170 -20.72 29.28 -10.36
N GLY A 171 -19.83 30.26 -10.53
CA GLY A 171 -20.14 31.69 -10.38
C GLY A 171 -20.13 32.21 -8.93
N GLU A 172 -19.78 31.39 -7.94
CA GLU A 172 -19.74 31.80 -6.54
C GLU A 172 -18.60 32.79 -6.25
N ASN A 173 -18.92 33.90 -5.58
CA ASN A 173 -17.92 34.74 -4.92
C ASN A 173 -17.43 34.02 -3.65
N TRP A 174 -16.32 33.28 -3.78
CA TRP A 174 -15.73 32.55 -2.66
C TRP A 174 -14.73 33.39 -1.84
N TYR A 175 -14.39 34.61 -2.27
CA TYR A 175 -13.58 35.54 -1.46
C TYR A 175 -14.29 35.86 -0.12
N ASP A 176 -15.61 36.02 -0.12
CA ASP A 176 -16.41 36.30 1.08
C ASP A 176 -16.43 35.15 2.11
N ARG A 177 -15.96 33.95 1.72
CA ARG A 177 -15.87 32.73 2.55
C ARG A 177 -14.42 32.29 2.83
N ALA A 178 -13.46 32.85 2.12
CA ALA A 178 -12.05 32.50 2.24
C ALA A 178 -11.45 33.13 3.51
N ASP A 179 -10.53 32.42 4.15
CA ASP A 179 -9.73 33.03 5.21
C ASP A 179 -8.64 33.92 4.59
N ALA A 180 -8.59 35.17 5.05
CA ALA A 180 -7.62 36.17 4.61
C ALA A 180 -6.18 35.85 5.04
N GLU A 181 -5.94 34.86 5.91
CA GLU A 181 -4.59 34.31 6.13
C GLU A 181 -4.05 33.60 4.86
N TYR A 182 -4.93 33.00 4.04
CA TYR A 182 -4.55 32.13 2.92
C TYR A 182 -4.78 32.75 1.53
N HIS A 183 -4.94 34.08 1.43
CA HIS A 183 -4.88 34.82 0.16
C HIS A 183 -4.42 36.28 0.34
N ASN A 184 -3.86 36.86 -0.73
CA ASN A 184 -3.44 38.27 -0.77
C ASN A 184 -4.35 39.16 -1.67
N ALA A 185 -5.50 38.63 -2.08
CA ALA A 185 -6.52 39.38 -2.83
C ALA A 185 -7.22 40.43 -1.96
N VAL A 186 -7.80 41.46 -2.60
CA VAL A 186 -8.56 42.53 -1.93
C VAL A 186 -10.07 42.47 -2.23
N ASP A 187 -10.44 41.63 -3.19
CA ASP A 187 -11.79 41.37 -3.68
C ASP A 187 -11.77 40.07 -4.51
N CYS A 188 -12.93 39.65 -5.01
CA CYS A 188 -13.04 38.49 -5.90
C CYS A 188 -12.36 38.71 -7.27
N GLU A 189 -12.36 39.92 -7.82
CA GLU A 189 -11.74 40.19 -9.15
C GLU A 189 -10.20 40.05 -9.12
N SER A 190 -9.58 40.25 -7.96
CA SER A 190 -8.16 40.05 -7.70
C SER A 190 -7.81 38.65 -7.14
N LEU A 191 -8.79 37.82 -6.82
CA LEU A 191 -8.59 36.45 -6.33
C LEU A 191 -8.57 35.46 -7.49
N ALA A 192 -7.46 34.72 -7.65
CA ALA A 192 -7.33 33.72 -8.69
C ALA A 192 -8.43 32.66 -8.59
N ASN A 193 -9.11 32.37 -9.70
CA ASN A 193 -10.28 31.49 -9.77
C ASN A 193 -11.53 32.00 -9.01
N CYS A 194 -11.66 33.32 -8.78
CA CYS A 194 -12.91 33.94 -8.30
C CYS A 194 -13.50 34.86 -9.41
N PRO A 195 -14.82 34.86 -9.65
CA PRO A 195 -15.80 33.90 -9.16
C PRO A 195 -15.46 32.47 -9.58
N ALA A 196 -15.92 31.48 -8.81
CA ALA A 196 -15.55 30.08 -9.04
C ALA A 196 -15.90 29.62 -10.47
N PRO A 197 -14.92 29.15 -11.28
CA PRO A 197 -15.14 28.87 -12.70
C PRO A 197 -15.96 27.59 -12.97
N HIS A 198 -16.33 26.87 -11.91
CA HIS A 198 -17.17 25.67 -11.87
C HIS A 198 -17.31 25.21 -10.42
N ASP A 199 -18.24 24.28 -10.16
CA ASP A 199 -18.33 23.56 -8.90
C ASP A 199 -17.01 22.86 -8.53
N GLY A 200 -16.72 22.77 -7.22
CA GLY A 200 -15.58 22.03 -6.69
C GLY A 200 -15.19 22.40 -5.26
N TYR A 201 -14.15 21.75 -4.74
CA TYR A 201 -13.60 22.02 -3.41
C TYR A 201 -12.49 23.07 -3.47
N VAL A 202 -12.51 24.05 -2.56
CA VAL A 202 -11.32 24.85 -2.23
C VAL A 202 -10.45 24.01 -1.31
N THR A 203 -9.15 23.93 -1.62
CA THR A 203 -8.20 23.02 -0.99
C THR A 203 -6.98 23.76 -0.43
N LEU A 204 -6.42 23.21 0.64
CA LEU A 204 -5.29 23.79 1.38
C LEU A 204 -4.40 22.66 1.90
N GLY A 205 -3.08 22.79 1.74
CA GLY A 205 -2.13 21.97 2.48
C GLY A 205 -1.99 22.48 3.91
N ASP A 206 -1.99 21.60 4.90
CA ASP A 206 -1.97 21.96 6.33
C ASP A 206 -0.74 22.80 6.75
N ASN A 207 0.31 22.87 5.91
CA ASN A 207 1.53 23.68 6.09
C ASN A 207 1.70 24.77 4.99
N ASN A 208 0.66 25.06 4.19
CA ASN A 208 0.73 26.02 3.08
C ASN A 208 0.21 27.41 3.49
N GLY A 209 0.95 28.47 3.17
CA GLY A 209 0.54 29.86 3.41
C GLY A 209 -0.46 30.43 2.39
N ALA A 210 -1.16 29.60 1.61
CA ALA A 210 -2.19 30.01 0.67
C ALA A 210 -3.04 28.82 0.20
N TYR A 211 -4.33 29.07 -0.13
CA TYR A 211 -5.18 28.08 -0.81
C TYR A 211 -4.58 27.66 -2.16
N ASP A 212 -4.84 26.43 -2.59
CA ASP A 212 -4.39 25.93 -3.90
C ASP A 212 -4.97 26.76 -5.07
N GLN A 213 -6.19 27.27 -4.87
CA GLN A 213 -6.90 28.14 -5.80
C GLN A 213 -6.36 29.57 -5.81
N ALA A 214 -5.95 30.10 -4.66
CA ALA A 214 -5.36 31.44 -4.54
C ALA A 214 -3.90 31.49 -5.02
N SER A 215 -3.14 30.41 -4.81
CA SER A 215 -1.74 30.26 -5.26
C SER A 215 -1.60 29.87 -6.74
N GLY A 216 -2.70 29.50 -7.41
CA GLY A 216 -2.70 29.06 -8.81
C GLY A 216 -2.21 27.61 -9.02
N LEU A 217 -2.14 26.80 -7.96
CA LEU A 217 -1.78 25.38 -8.04
C LEU A 217 -2.88 24.56 -8.73
N SER A 218 -4.14 24.92 -8.52
CA SER A 218 -5.31 24.32 -9.19
C SER A 218 -6.54 25.23 -9.10
N PRO A 219 -7.45 25.24 -10.10
CA PRO A 219 -8.83 25.74 -9.88
C PRO A 219 -9.58 24.87 -8.84
N PRO A 220 -10.82 25.23 -8.43
CA PRO A 220 -11.60 24.42 -7.47
C PRO A 220 -11.63 22.93 -7.86
N VAL A 221 -11.36 22.03 -6.93
CA VAL A 221 -11.16 20.62 -7.23
C VAL A 221 -12.51 19.96 -7.49
N ARG A 222 -12.80 19.61 -8.75
CA ARG A 222 -14.05 18.92 -9.08
C ARG A 222 -14.10 17.52 -8.46
N ALA A 223 -15.32 17.03 -8.26
CA ALA A 223 -15.57 15.67 -7.79
C ALA A 223 -14.92 14.58 -8.69
N ASP A 224 -14.85 14.78 -10.01
CA ASP A 224 -14.23 13.86 -10.97
C ASP A 224 -12.68 13.92 -11.01
N TRP A 225 -12.07 14.87 -10.31
CA TRP A 225 -10.60 15.02 -10.22
C TRP A 225 -10.00 14.41 -8.94
N VAL A 226 -10.85 13.96 -8.01
CA VAL A 226 -10.43 13.29 -6.77
C VAL A 226 -10.04 11.85 -7.10
N ASP A 227 -8.73 11.59 -7.19
CA ASP A 227 -8.17 10.24 -7.38
C ASP A 227 -8.48 9.33 -6.18
N GLY A 228 -8.65 9.92 -4.98
CA GLY A 228 -9.12 9.21 -3.80
C GLY A 228 -9.14 10.02 -2.51
N VAL A 229 -9.58 9.40 -1.43
CA VAL A 229 -9.68 10.02 -0.09
C VAL A 229 -8.76 9.29 0.89
N ALA A 230 -7.89 10.03 1.58
CA ALA A 230 -6.93 9.50 2.55
C ALA A 230 -7.64 9.08 3.84
N ARG A 231 -7.43 7.83 4.31
CA ARG A 231 -8.18 7.26 5.46
C ARG A 231 -7.33 6.92 6.68
N LEU A 232 -6.08 6.52 6.47
CA LEU A 232 -5.18 6.06 7.53
C LEU A 232 -3.74 6.37 7.12
N ARG A 233 -2.89 6.82 8.06
CA ARG A 233 -1.43 6.91 7.87
C ARG A 233 -0.71 5.87 8.72
N VAL A 234 0.33 5.27 8.15
CA VAL A 234 1.30 4.42 8.85
C VAL A 234 2.63 5.17 8.79
N PRO A 235 3.11 5.73 9.93
CA PRO A 235 4.32 6.53 9.93
C PRO A 235 5.53 5.80 9.36
N TYR A 236 6.35 6.55 8.62
CA TYR A 236 7.66 6.11 8.08
C TYR A 236 7.65 4.95 7.07
N LEU A 237 6.54 4.23 6.90
CA LEU A 237 6.47 3.06 6.02
C LEU A 237 6.58 3.44 4.53
N GLY A 238 6.34 4.71 4.19
CA GLY A 238 6.50 5.27 2.85
C GLY A 238 7.95 5.37 2.39
N TYR A 239 8.93 5.48 3.31
CA TYR A 239 10.35 5.50 2.94
C TYR A 239 10.78 4.24 2.18
N ILE A 240 10.16 3.07 2.43
CA ILE A 240 10.44 1.84 1.66
C ILE A 240 10.15 2.05 0.16
N ARG A 241 9.07 2.79 -0.16
CA ARG A 241 8.74 3.18 -1.53
C ARG A 241 9.70 4.28 -2.03
N LEU A 242 9.89 5.36 -1.27
CA LEU A 242 10.69 6.52 -1.68
C LEU A 242 12.17 6.15 -1.97
N ILE A 243 12.75 5.22 -1.21
CA ILE A 243 14.11 4.71 -1.46
C ILE A 243 14.12 3.83 -2.71
N ALA A 244 13.12 2.96 -2.89
CA ALA A 244 13.02 2.08 -4.06
C ALA A 244 12.76 2.82 -5.38
N THR A 245 12.18 4.02 -5.34
CA THR A 245 11.97 4.90 -6.49
C THR A 245 13.10 5.93 -6.69
N GLY A 246 14.06 6.03 -5.76
CA GLY A 246 15.15 7.02 -5.82
C GLY A 246 14.70 8.46 -5.50
N GLN A 247 13.60 8.62 -4.75
CA GLN A 247 13.08 9.91 -4.30
C GLN A 247 13.70 10.38 -2.98
N VAL A 248 14.23 9.47 -2.15
CA VAL A 248 14.92 9.76 -0.87
C VAL A 248 16.11 8.80 -0.70
N GLU A 249 17.24 9.31 -0.20
CA GLU A 249 18.43 8.50 0.10
C GLU A 249 18.29 7.75 1.44
N LEU A 250 18.85 6.53 1.53
CA LEU A 250 18.69 5.65 2.70
C LEU A 250 19.22 6.26 4.01
N ASN A 251 20.30 7.05 3.95
CA ASN A 251 20.85 7.74 5.12
C ASN A 251 19.96 8.88 5.63
N GLU A 252 19.24 9.57 4.75
CA GLU A 252 18.28 10.61 5.10
C GLU A 252 17.05 10.01 5.77
N ALA A 253 16.49 8.95 5.18
CA ALA A 253 15.37 8.20 5.77
C ALA A 253 15.72 7.64 7.17
N ILE A 254 16.94 7.13 7.36
CA ILE A 254 17.42 6.68 8.68
C ILE A 254 17.54 7.86 9.66
N ALA A 255 18.03 9.03 9.23
CA ALA A 255 18.12 10.20 10.09
C ALA A 255 16.75 10.72 10.54
N GLN A 256 15.77 10.78 9.62
CA GLN A 256 14.41 11.23 9.89
C GLN A 256 13.65 10.23 10.79
N THR A 257 13.78 8.92 10.56
CA THR A 257 13.13 7.89 11.40
C THR A 257 13.75 7.71 12.78
N VAL A 258 15.08 7.79 12.91
CA VAL A 258 15.76 7.64 14.22
C VAL A 258 15.72 8.93 15.02
N GLY A 259 15.68 10.10 14.38
CA GLY A 259 15.64 11.41 15.04
C GLY A 259 14.42 11.61 15.94
N ALA A 260 13.25 11.09 15.54
CA ALA A 260 12.03 11.10 16.35
C ALA A 260 12.06 10.15 17.56
N GLY A 261 12.95 9.15 17.56
CA GLY A 261 12.99 8.09 18.56
C GLY A 261 13.73 8.41 19.87
N LEU A 262 14.37 9.58 19.99
CA LEU A 262 15.18 9.97 21.14
C LEU A 262 14.67 11.28 21.77
N PRO A 263 14.18 11.27 23.03
CA PRO A 263 13.96 12.52 23.75
C PRO A 263 15.31 13.24 23.92
N ALA A 264 15.35 14.53 23.56
CA ALA A 264 16.59 15.30 23.49
C ALA A 264 17.33 15.29 24.85
N SER A 265 18.44 14.56 24.92
CA SER A 265 19.24 14.46 26.14
C SER A 265 19.81 15.82 26.56
N GLU A 266 19.97 16.04 27.86
CA GLU A 266 20.26 17.36 28.43
C GLU A 266 21.62 17.97 28.02
N ALA A 267 22.48 17.19 27.35
CA ALA A 267 23.79 17.59 26.85
C ALA A 267 23.78 18.92 26.06
N SER A 268 22.73 19.18 25.25
CA SER A 268 22.64 20.41 24.45
C SER A 268 22.49 21.70 25.29
N ARG A 269 22.05 21.62 26.55
CA ARG A 269 21.94 22.80 27.43
C ARG A 269 23.30 23.27 27.98
N ALA A 270 24.31 22.41 28.02
CA ALA A 270 25.62 22.74 28.57
C ALA A 270 26.52 23.55 27.60
N VAL A 271 26.28 23.43 26.29
CA VAL A 271 27.15 24.05 25.26
C VAL A 271 26.86 25.55 25.11
N GLN A 272 25.60 25.97 25.25
CA GLN A 272 25.18 27.35 24.99
C GLN A 272 25.49 28.33 26.14
N THR A 273 25.85 27.85 27.33
CA THR A 273 26.24 28.70 28.48
C THR A 273 27.74 28.91 28.63
N GLY A 274 28.58 28.17 27.88
CA GLY A 274 30.04 28.24 27.99
C GLY A 274 30.73 29.32 27.15
N VAL A 275 30.12 29.73 26.03
CA VAL A 275 30.76 30.61 25.02
C VAL A 275 30.33 32.08 25.24
N GLY A 276 30.65 32.63 26.42
CA GLY A 276 30.14 33.95 26.82
C GLY A 276 31.00 34.78 27.78
N ALA A 277 32.22 34.34 28.14
CA ALA A 277 33.03 35.03 29.15
C ALA A 277 34.56 34.88 28.98
N SER A 278 35.16 35.51 27.96
CA SER A 278 36.59 35.86 27.93
C SER A 278 36.94 36.85 26.81
N ASN A 279 37.12 38.13 27.17
CA ASN A 279 38.20 39.01 26.71
C ASN A 279 37.98 40.43 27.27
N LEU A 280 38.66 40.75 28.38
CA LEU A 280 38.57 42.05 29.04
C LEU A 280 39.88 42.34 29.81
N ALA A 281 40.97 42.60 29.08
CA ALA A 281 42.24 43.14 29.60
C ALA A 281 43.18 43.59 28.46
N ALA A 282 44.01 44.60 28.75
CA ALA A 282 45.00 45.29 27.88
C ALA A 282 44.43 46.36 26.94
#